data_AF-A0A3A1VS92-F1
#
_entry.id   AF-A0A3A1VS92-F1
#
_cell.length_a   1.000
_cell.length_b   1.000
_cell.length_c   1.000
_cell.angle_alpha   90.00
_cell.angle_beta   90.00
_cell.angle_gamma   90.00
#
_symmetry.space_group_name_H-M   'P 1'
#
loop_
_entity.id
_entity.type
_entity.pdbx_description
1 polymer ?
#
loop_
_entity_poly.entity_id
_entity_poly.type
_entity_poly.pdbx_seq_one_letter_code
_entity_poly.pdbx_strand_id
1 'polypeptide(L)'
;MSEIVSTIISLSAKLSEDEKESVLTRLATHFRKSFQLNAAELSSMSQEQLEIIKDTLNGFILTKENAPIMAEAYERYKNMDLPRKVSFGRLEDR
;
A
#
# COMPACT_ATOMS: atom_id res chain seq x y z
N MET A 1 -11.91 -19.11 8.37
CA MET A 1 -11.41 -18.15 7.36
C MET A 1 -10.01 -17.77 7.80
N SER A 2 -9.02 -17.76 6.90
CA SER A 2 -7.64 -17.40 7.26
C SER A 2 -7.59 -15.93 7.70
N GLU A 3 -6.85 -15.62 8.77
CA GLU A 3 -6.72 -14.26 9.34
C GLU A 3 -6.27 -13.24 8.30
N ILE A 4 -5.40 -13.65 7.38
CA ILE A 4 -4.93 -12.79 6.28
C ILE A 4 -6.03 -12.46 5.28
N VAL A 5 -6.95 -13.40 5.00
CA VAL A 5 -8.09 -13.19 4.09
C VAL A 5 -9.06 -12.19 4.71
N SER A 6 -9.35 -12.33 6.00
CA SER A 6 -10.17 -11.35 6.73
C SER A 6 -9.54 -9.96 6.71
N THR A 7 -8.22 -9.88 6.90
CA THR A 7 -7.47 -8.62 6.82
C THR A 7 -7.57 -7.98 5.44
N ILE A 8 -7.36 -8.74 4.36
CA ILE A 8 -7.47 -8.25 2.97
C ILE A 8 -8.87 -7.69 2.70
N ILE A 9 -9.92 -8.38 3.15
CA ILE A 9 -11.31 -7.92 2.99
C ILE A 9 -11.55 -6.62 3.78
N SER A 10 -11.04 -6.52 5.01
CA SER A 10 -11.16 -5.29 5.80
C SER A 10 -10.39 -4.12 5.19
N LEU A 11 -9.22 -4.36 4.60
CA LEU A 11 -8.45 -3.33 3.90
C LEU A 11 -9.16 -2.88 2.62
N SER A 12 -9.67 -3.82 1.83
CA SER A 12 -10.38 -3.50 0.59
C SER A 12 -11.64 -2.67 0.86
N ALA A 13 -12.33 -2.91 1.99
CA ALA A 13 -13.50 -2.12 2.40
C ALA A 13 -13.19 -0.62 2.67
N LYS A 14 -11.92 -0.25 2.88
CA LYS A 14 -11.50 1.16 3.04
C LYS A 14 -11.29 1.90 1.72
N LEU A 15 -11.35 1.19 0.59
CA LEU A 15 -11.12 1.73 -0.74
C LEU A 15 -12.44 1.98 -1.47
N SER A 16 -12.48 3.02 -2.31
CA SER A 16 -13.56 3.20 -3.28
C SER A 16 -13.49 2.13 -4.38
N GLU A 17 -14.56 1.98 -5.16
CA GLU A 17 -14.56 1.02 -6.28
C GLU A 17 -13.49 1.34 -7.32
N ASP A 18 -13.30 2.61 -7.68
CA ASP A 18 -12.24 3.03 -8.61
C ASP A 18 -10.83 2.72 -8.08
N GLU A 19 -10.62 2.88 -6.76
CA GLU A 19 -9.35 2.54 -6.11
C GLU A 19 -9.11 1.04 -6.11
N LYS A 20 -10.14 0.24 -5.81
CA LYS A 20 -10.08 -1.22 -5.90
C LYS A 20 -9.75 -1.67 -7.31
N GLU A 21 -10.42 -1.13 -8.32
CA GLU A 21 -10.21 -1.43 -9.74
C GLU A 21 -8.74 -1.14 -10.14
N SER A 22 -8.20 0.00 -9.70
CA SER A 22 -6.81 0.39 -9.98
C SER A 22 -5.80 -0.58 -9.36
N VAL A 23 -6.00 -0.96 -8.09
CA VAL A 23 -5.12 -1.91 -7.40
C VAL A 23 -5.26 -3.31 -8.00
N LEU A 24 -6.48 -3.76 -8.28
CA LEU A 24 -6.75 -5.06 -8.90
C LEU A 24 -6.13 -5.17 -10.29
N THR A 25 -6.18 -4.13 -11.11
CA THR A 25 -5.55 -4.11 -12.44
C THR A 25 -4.03 -4.33 -12.34
N ARG A 26 -3.38 -3.70 -11.36
CA ARG A 26 -1.93 -3.84 -11.13
C ARG A 26 -1.58 -5.23 -10.61
N LEU A 27 -2.34 -5.74 -9.65
CA LEU A 27 -2.13 -7.08 -9.11
C LEU A 27 -2.43 -8.15 -10.17
N ALA A 28 -3.44 -7.96 -11.00
CA ALA A 28 -3.75 -8.88 -12.09
C ALA A 28 -2.62 -8.94 -13.12
N THR A 29 -1.98 -7.80 -13.39
CA THR A 29 -0.77 -7.75 -14.22
C THR A 29 0.40 -8.51 -13.57
N HIS A 30 0.62 -8.32 -12.27
CA HIS A 30 1.68 -8.99 -11.52
C HIS A 30 1.50 -10.52 -11.49
N PHE A 31 0.29 -10.99 -11.18
CA PHE A 31 -0.01 -12.42 -11.12
C PHE A 31 -0.36 -13.04 -12.48
N ARG A 32 -0.41 -12.24 -13.55
CA ARG A 32 -0.85 -12.64 -14.90
C ARG A 32 -2.22 -13.34 -14.89
N LYS A 33 -3.10 -12.93 -13.98
CA LYS A 33 -4.42 -13.53 -13.76
C LYS A 33 -5.36 -12.49 -13.15
N SER A 34 -6.58 -12.40 -13.68
CA SER A 34 -7.67 -11.63 -13.06
C SER A 34 -8.23 -12.36 -11.83
N PHE A 35 -8.54 -11.61 -10.78
CA PHE A 35 -9.17 -12.13 -9.58
C PHE A 35 -9.98 -11.06 -8.86
N GLN A 36 -10.83 -11.48 -7.93
CA GLN A 36 -11.63 -10.64 -7.06
C GLN A 36 -11.15 -10.71 -5.62
N LEU A 37 -11.31 -9.60 -4.88
CA LEU A 37 -11.03 -9.52 -3.44
C LEU A 37 -12.20 -10.06 -2.61
N ASN A 38 -12.64 -11.29 -2.89
CA ASN A 38 -13.68 -11.97 -2.13
C ASN A 38 -13.12 -13.21 -1.40
N ALA A 39 -13.81 -13.65 -0.35
CA ALA A 39 -13.32 -14.74 0.50
C ALA A 39 -13.11 -16.06 -0.26
N ALA A 40 -13.95 -16.36 -1.25
CA ALA A 40 -13.89 -17.61 -2.00
C ALA A 40 -12.61 -17.66 -2.85
N GLU A 41 -12.32 -16.59 -3.59
CA GLU A 41 -11.17 -16.54 -4.48
C GLU A 41 -9.86 -16.40 -3.70
N LEU A 42 -9.83 -15.56 -2.66
CA LEU A 42 -8.67 -15.41 -1.79
C LEU A 42 -8.33 -16.71 -1.04
N SER A 43 -9.32 -17.50 -0.63
CA SER A 43 -9.05 -18.78 0.04
C SER A 43 -8.39 -19.83 -0.86
N SER A 44 -8.41 -19.63 -2.18
CA SER A 44 -7.74 -20.51 -3.15
C SER A 44 -6.31 -20.11 -3.48
N MET A 45 -5.86 -18.95 -2.99
CA MET A 45 -4.52 -18.41 -3.25
C MET A 45 -3.49 -18.97 -2.27
N SER A 46 -2.23 -18.99 -2.71
CA SER A 46 -1.10 -19.30 -1.83
C SER A 46 -0.87 -18.20 -0.77
N GLN A 47 -0.23 -18.58 0.34
CA GLN A 47 0.13 -17.64 1.40
C GLN A 47 0.96 -16.44 0.89
N GLU A 48 1.93 -16.69 0.01
CA GLU A 48 2.77 -15.64 -0.59
C GLU A 48 1.94 -14.64 -1.41
N GLN A 49 0.99 -15.13 -2.21
CA GLN A 49 0.08 -14.27 -2.97
C GLN A 49 -0.79 -13.40 -2.04
N LEU A 50 -1.27 -13.98 -0.95
CA LEU A 50 -2.08 -13.25 0.04
C LEU A 50 -1.25 -12.17 0.75
N GLU A 51 0.02 -12.43 1.06
CA GLU A 51 0.93 -11.43 1.63
C GLU A 51 1.18 -10.28 0.68
N ILE A 52 1.47 -10.56 -0.60
CA ILE A 52 1.64 -9.53 -1.64
C ILE A 52 0.39 -8.65 -1.76
N ILE A 53 -0.80 -9.26 -1.78
CA ILE A 53 -2.06 -8.51 -1.88
C ILE A 53 -2.27 -7.63 -0.64
N LYS A 54 -2.08 -8.19 0.56
CA LYS A 54 -2.22 -7.47 1.84
C LYS A 54 -1.28 -6.26 1.89
N ASP A 55 -0.01 -6.46 1.55
CA ASP A 55 1.02 -5.41 1.63
C ASP A 55 0.81 -4.34 0.57
N THR A 56 0.33 -4.73 -0.63
CA THR A 56 -0.04 -3.78 -1.69
C THR A 56 -1.22 -2.89 -1.25
N LEU A 57 -2.27 -3.49 -0.68
CA LEU A 57 -3.43 -2.73 -0.17
C LEU A 57 -3.02 -1.79 0.97
N ASN A 58 -2.23 -2.29 1.93
CA ASN A 58 -1.71 -1.48 3.03
C ASN A 58 -0.87 -0.30 2.52
N GLY A 59 0.08 -0.56 1.62
CA GLY A 59 0.93 0.48 1.04
C GLY A 59 0.13 1.54 0.28
N PHE A 60 -0.90 1.13 -0.45
CA PHE A 60 -1.79 2.04 -1.15
C PHE A 60 -2.57 2.94 -0.17
N ILE A 61 -3.17 2.35 0.87
CA ILE A 61 -3.92 3.08 1.91
C ILE A 61 -3.00 4.07 2.63
N LEU A 62 -1.82 3.63 3.07
CA LEU A 62 -0.83 4.49 3.73
C LEU A 62 -0.41 5.66 2.84
N THR A 63 -0.17 5.40 1.55
CA THR A 63 0.19 6.45 0.59
C THR A 63 -0.94 7.46 0.44
N LYS A 64 -2.19 7.00 0.29
CA LYS A 64 -3.37 7.87 0.19
C LYS A 64 -3.56 8.73 1.43
N GLU A 65 -3.49 8.15 2.62
CA GLU A 65 -3.70 8.85 3.89
C GLU A 65 -2.63 9.91 4.14
N ASN A 66 -1.39 9.70 3.67
CA ASN A 66 -0.26 10.60 3.93
C ASN A 66 0.16 11.46 2.73
N ALA A 67 -0.37 11.22 1.53
CA ALA A 67 -0.09 12.02 0.33
C ALA A 67 -0.36 13.53 0.52
N PRO A 68 -1.43 13.97 1.21
CA PRO A 68 -1.63 15.40 1.48
C PRO A 68 -0.49 16.02 2.26
N ILE A 69 0.05 15.31 3.26
CA ILE A 69 1.18 15.77 4.09
C ILE A 69 2.43 15.92 3.23
N MET A 70 2.67 14.99 2.31
CA MET A 70 3.82 15.05 1.38
C MET A 70 3.70 16.21 0.39
N ALA A 71 2.49 16.47 -0.13
CA ALA A 71 2.23 17.60 -1.02
C ALA A 71 2.40 18.94 -0.28
N GLU A 72 1.87 19.06 0.93
CA GLU A 72 2.05 20.24 1.78
C GLU A 72 3.52 20.47 2.14
N ALA A 73 4.25 19.41 2.48
CA ALA A 73 5.68 19.49 2.73
C ALA A 73 6.42 19.95 1.47
N TYR A 74 6.14 19.36 0.31
CA TYR A 74 6.74 19.78 -0.95
C TYR A 74 6.48 21.26 -1.24
N GLU A 75 5.24 21.72 -1.12
CA GLU A 75 4.88 23.12 -1.32
C GLU A 75 5.59 24.08 -0.35
N ARG A 76 5.74 23.67 0.92
CA ARG A 76 6.49 24.45 1.92
C ARG A 76 7.98 24.55 1.59
N TYR A 77 8.57 23.48 1.04
CA TYR A 77 10.01 23.38 0.86
C TYR A 77 10.51 23.58 -0.58
N LYS A 78 9.63 23.68 -1.59
CA LYS A 78 10.01 23.73 -3.02
C LYS A 78 10.95 24.86 -3.42
N ASN A 79 10.94 25.97 -2.67
CA ASN A 79 11.78 27.15 -2.90
C ASN A 79 12.85 27.34 -1.81
N MET A 80 12.95 26.40 -0.87
CA MET A 80 14.03 26.40 0.10
C MET A 80 15.25 25.70 -0.50
N ASP A 81 16.44 26.23 -0.23
CA ASP A 81 17.69 25.58 -0.60
C ASP A 81 17.93 24.37 0.32
N LEU A 82 17.13 23.32 0.12
CA LEU A 82 17.20 22.12 0.93
C LEU A 82 18.57 21.45 0.71
N PRO A 83 19.23 21.00 1.79
CA PRO A 83 20.48 20.26 1.66
C PRO A 83 20.24 19.01 0.81
N ARG A 84 20.97 18.90 -0.30
CA ARG A 84 20.93 17.73 -1.20
C ARG A 84 21.37 16.43 -0.53
N LYS A 85 21.94 16.51 0.66
CA LYS A 85 22.44 15.39 1.45
C LYS A 85 22.17 15.66 2.92
N VAL A 86 21.32 14.83 3.53
CA VAL A 86 21.07 14.83 4.97
C VAL A 86 21.85 13.66 5.56
N SER A 87 22.68 13.93 6.55
CA SER A 87 23.39 12.89 7.30
C SER A 87 22.71 12.79 8.66
N PHE A 88 22.07 11.67 8.94
CA PHE A 88 21.62 11.38 10.29
C PHE A 88 22.85 10.96 11.10
N GLY A 89 23.09 11.62 12.23
CA GLY A 89 24.17 11.23 13.14
C GLY A 89 24.03 9.78 13.58
N ARG A 90 25.13 9.16 14.02
CA ARG A 90 25.04 7.87 14.70
C ARG A 90 24.30 8.08 16.01
N LEU A 91 23.32 7.22 16.30
CA LEU A 91 22.88 7.01 17.68
C LEU A 91 24.12 6.50 18.43
N GLU A 92 24.78 7.37 19.18
CA GLU A 92 25.73 6.91 20.18
C GLU A 92 24.91 6.18 21.23
N ASP A 93 25.12 4.87 21.35
CA ASP A 93 24.56 4.03 22.40
C ASP A 93 24.80 4.72 23.76
N ARG A 94 23.72 5.19 24.40
CA ARG A 94 23.70 5.66 25.78
C ARG A 94 22.89 4.71 26.62
#